data_AF-A0A2R6A6Y9-F1
#
_entry.id   AF-A0A2R6A6Y9-F1
#
_cell.length_a   1.000
_cell.length_b   1.000
_cell.length_c   1.000
_cell.angle_alpha   90.00
_cell.angle_beta   90.00
_cell.angle_gamma   90.00
#
_symmetry.space_group_name_H-M   'P 1'
#
loop_
_entity.id
_entity.type
_entity.pdbx_description
1 polymer ?
#
loop_
_entity_poly.entity_id
_entity_poly.type
_entity_poly.pdbx_seq_one_letter_code
_entity_poly.pdbx_strand_id
1 'polypeptide(L)'
;MKKSISNLISLIKKGGLDPLELTEKLLQRIKKYDGVLNSYVALNPDAEKHAKSLNKSALLCGLPVSVKDLIDTAKIPTTYGSVIFKNYIPKRDAKVVANLKRAGAFVLGKTNTHEFALGIETPPTRNPWDITRIPGGSSGGSAASIAADLAVFALGTDTGGSIRIPASMCGITGLKPTYSKISTQGVFPESWSLDHVGPMCRFASDLPLLLEGMGYRVKRSSKFPLKLGLESNFLSECKKDVKSALEAFVNKLVSESVAEVQEVSFPLLESK
;
A
#
# COMPACT_ATOMS: atom_id res chain seq x y z
N MET A 1 15.36 -0.94 2.22
CA MET A 1 15.56 0.48 1.93
C MET A 1 15.06 1.23 3.12
N LYS A 2 15.98 1.92 3.80
CA LYS A 2 15.70 2.70 5.01
C LYS A 2 15.42 4.18 4.71
N LYS A 3 15.05 4.51 3.47
CA LYS A 3 14.83 5.90 3.01
C LYS A 3 13.37 6.10 2.66
N SER A 4 12.81 7.23 3.06
CA SER A 4 11.47 7.67 2.64
C SER A 4 11.43 7.92 1.14
N ILE A 5 10.23 7.86 0.56
CA ILE A 5 9.96 8.15 -0.85
C ILE A 5 10.43 9.58 -1.18
N SER A 6 10.15 10.53 -0.28
CA SER A 6 10.61 11.92 -0.44
C SER A 6 12.14 12.02 -0.54
N ASN A 7 12.87 11.23 0.25
CA ASN A 7 14.33 11.18 0.20
C ASN A 7 14.84 10.50 -1.07
N LEU A 8 14.21 9.41 -1.51
CA LEU A 8 14.55 8.74 -2.77
C LEU A 8 14.40 9.70 -3.96
N ILE A 9 13.29 10.43 -4.04
CA ILE A 9 13.06 11.43 -5.10
C ILE A 9 14.12 12.53 -5.04
N SER A 10 14.46 13.03 -3.86
CA SER A 10 15.51 14.05 -3.70
C SER A 10 16.85 13.56 -4.25
N LEU A 11 17.24 12.32 -3.93
CA LEU A 11 18.48 11.71 -4.43
C LEU A 11 18.44 11.54 -5.95
N ILE A 12 17.34 11.05 -6.51
CA ILE A 12 17.16 10.88 -7.96
C ILE A 12 17.29 12.23 -8.68
N LYS A 13 16.60 13.26 -8.20
CA LYS A 13 16.64 14.61 -8.80
C LYS A 13 18.05 15.21 -8.79
N LYS A 14 18.80 14.98 -7.69
CA LYS A 14 20.18 15.42 -7.51
C LYS A 14 21.23 14.54 -8.21
N GLY A 15 20.82 13.43 -8.82
CA GLY A 15 21.74 12.47 -9.46
C GLY A 15 22.51 11.58 -8.48
N GLY A 16 22.14 11.56 -7.20
CA GLY A 16 22.75 10.70 -6.18
C GLY A 16 22.14 9.29 -6.09
N LEU A 17 21.13 9.00 -6.91
CA LEU A 17 20.54 7.67 -7.08
C LEU A 17 20.03 7.54 -8.52
N ASP A 18 20.46 6.51 -9.24
CA ASP A 18 19.90 6.18 -10.55
C ASP A 18 18.61 5.35 -10.39
N PRO A 19 17.47 5.76 -10.96
CA PRO A 19 16.26 4.94 -11.04
C PRO A 19 16.47 3.54 -11.61
N LEU A 20 17.37 3.37 -12.59
CA LEU A 20 17.69 2.07 -13.16
C LEU A 20 18.37 1.18 -12.12
N GLU A 21 19.41 1.68 -11.46
CA GLU A 21 20.12 0.97 -10.39
C GLU A 21 19.17 0.58 -9.24
N LEU A 22 18.25 1.48 -8.85
CA LEU A 22 17.21 1.18 -7.87
C LEU A 22 16.30 0.03 -8.34
N THR A 23 15.90 0.04 -9.61
CA THR A 23 15.02 -0.98 -10.20
C THR A 23 15.71 -2.32 -10.29
N GLU A 24 16.95 -2.37 -10.79
CA GLU A 24 17.77 -3.58 -10.86
C GLU A 24 17.98 -4.20 -9.48
N LYS A 25 18.25 -3.36 -8.46
CA LYS A 25 18.35 -3.82 -7.06
C LYS A 25 17.05 -4.46 -6.57
N LEU A 26 15.89 -3.88 -6.89
CA LEU A 26 14.60 -4.46 -6.51
C LEU A 26 14.35 -5.79 -7.22
N LEU A 27 14.58 -5.86 -8.54
CA LEU A 27 14.43 -7.09 -9.33
C LEU A 27 15.35 -8.20 -8.84
N GLN A 28 16.61 -7.89 -8.49
CA GLN A 28 17.54 -8.84 -7.89
C GLN A 28 17.05 -9.35 -6.53
N ARG A 29 16.51 -8.47 -5.68
CA ARG A 29 15.93 -8.87 -4.40
C ARG A 29 14.69 -9.73 -4.59
N ILE A 30 13.81 -9.39 -5.52
CA ILE A 30 12.62 -10.19 -5.86
C ILE A 30 13.06 -11.59 -6.29
N LYS A 31 14.01 -11.69 -7.22
CA LYS A 31 14.57 -12.98 -7.67
C LYS A 31 15.11 -13.82 -6.51
N LYS A 32 15.73 -13.18 -5.52
CA LYS A 32 16.35 -13.87 -4.37
C LYS A 32 15.35 -14.31 -3.30
N TYR A 33 14.33 -13.50 -3.00
CA TYR A 33 13.50 -13.69 -1.80
C TYR A 33 12.04 -14.04 -2.12
N ASP A 34 11.53 -13.67 -3.29
CA ASP A 34 10.09 -13.77 -3.55
C ASP A 34 9.62 -15.20 -3.82
N GLY A 35 10.50 -16.12 -4.22
CA GLY A 35 10.15 -17.54 -4.32
C GLY A 35 9.69 -18.16 -2.99
N VAL A 36 10.09 -17.57 -1.84
CA VAL A 36 9.60 -17.96 -0.52
C VAL A 36 8.36 -17.15 -0.14
N LEU A 37 8.37 -15.84 -0.41
CA LEU A 37 7.32 -14.92 0.06
C LEU A 37 6.06 -14.95 -0.80
N ASN A 38 6.16 -15.33 -2.07
CA ASN A 38 5.09 -15.35 -3.06
C ASN A 38 4.30 -14.02 -3.10
N SER A 39 5.01 -12.88 -3.11
CA SER A 39 4.39 -11.56 -3.05
C SER A 39 4.05 -10.98 -4.43
N TYR A 40 4.71 -11.41 -5.50
CA TYR A 40 4.40 -11.03 -6.88
C TYR A 40 3.81 -12.19 -7.70
N VAL A 41 2.89 -11.86 -8.61
CA VAL A 41 2.34 -12.80 -9.61
C VAL A 41 2.89 -12.52 -11.02
N ALA A 42 3.35 -11.29 -11.27
CA ALA A 42 4.00 -10.92 -12.52
C ALA A 42 4.96 -9.75 -12.30
N LEU A 43 6.04 -9.69 -13.08
CA LEU A 43 6.91 -8.51 -13.16
C LEU A 43 6.67 -7.79 -14.48
N ASN A 44 6.86 -6.47 -14.48
CA ASN A 44 6.79 -5.70 -15.71
C ASN A 44 8.08 -5.92 -16.53
N PRO A 45 8.01 -6.54 -17.72
CA PRO A 45 9.21 -6.77 -18.54
C PRO A 45 9.88 -5.48 -19.00
N ASP A 46 9.14 -4.37 -19.04
CA ASP A 46 9.64 -3.05 -19.43
C ASP A 46 10.08 -2.20 -18.21
N ALA A 47 10.16 -2.76 -16.98
CA ALA A 47 10.47 -1.97 -15.78
C ALA A 47 11.78 -1.18 -15.89
N GLU A 48 12.87 -1.82 -16.33
CA GLU A 48 14.19 -1.19 -16.51
C GLU A 48 14.17 -0.13 -17.63
N LYS A 49 13.43 -0.39 -18.71
CA LYS A 49 13.24 0.57 -19.81
C LYS A 49 12.51 1.82 -19.31
N HIS A 50 11.47 1.65 -18.50
CA HIS A 50 10.75 2.77 -17.90
C HIS A 50 11.63 3.53 -16.90
N ALA A 51 12.48 2.83 -16.13
CA ALA A 51 13.42 3.45 -15.20
C ALA A 51 14.40 4.41 -15.91
N LYS A 52 14.82 4.08 -17.14
CA LYS A 52 15.67 4.95 -17.98
C LYS A 52 14.94 6.19 -18.50
N SER A 53 13.61 6.18 -18.57
CA SER A 53 12.79 7.26 -19.14
C SER A 53 12.44 8.32 -18.09
N LEU A 54 13.47 8.92 -17.50
CA LEU A 54 13.32 9.82 -16.35
C LEU A 54 12.76 11.20 -16.73
N ASN A 55 11.67 11.60 -16.08
CA ASN A 55 11.25 13.01 -16.06
C ASN A 55 11.54 13.64 -14.69
N LYS A 56 12.64 14.41 -14.59
CA LYS A 56 13.07 15.05 -13.34
C LYS A 56 12.10 16.08 -12.76
N SER A 57 11.22 16.66 -13.58
CA SER A 57 10.22 17.62 -13.09
C SER A 57 9.00 16.93 -12.47
N ALA A 58 8.82 15.63 -12.70
CA ALA A 58 7.67 14.88 -12.22
C ALA A 58 7.66 14.72 -10.68
N LEU A 59 6.46 14.53 -10.12
CA LEU A 59 6.23 14.46 -8.69
C LEU A 59 6.88 13.22 -8.06
N LEU A 60 6.66 12.04 -8.66
CA LEU A 60 7.17 10.73 -8.26
C LEU A 60 8.31 10.25 -9.19
N CYS A 61 9.02 11.21 -9.77
CA CYS A 61 10.13 11.05 -10.72
C CYS A 61 10.96 9.76 -10.50
N GLY A 62 10.81 8.80 -11.41
CA GLY A 62 11.66 7.61 -11.49
C GLY A 62 11.40 6.56 -10.41
N LEU A 63 10.26 6.61 -9.73
CA LEU A 63 9.94 5.62 -8.70
C LEU A 63 9.17 4.40 -9.25
N PRO A 64 9.63 3.18 -8.94
CA PRO A 64 8.88 1.96 -9.22
C PRO A 64 7.69 1.80 -8.24
N VAL A 65 6.50 1.50 -8.77
CA VAL A 65 5.29 1.13 -8.01
C VAL A 65 4.92 -0.33 -8.23
N SER A 66 4.61 -1.04 -7.15
CA SER A 66 4.01 -2.38 -7.23
C SER A 66 2.50 -2.28 -7.17
N VAL A 67 1.79 -3.01 -8.01
CA VAL A 67 0.34 -2.81 -8.19
C VAL A 67 -0.39 -4.09 -7.82
N LYS A 68 -1.29 -4.05 -6.83
CA LYS A 68 -2.15 -5.19 -6.48
C LYS A 68 -2.79 -5.77 -7.74
N ASP A 69 -2.78 -7.09 -7.86
CA ASP A 69 -3.32 -7.80 -9.01
C ASP A 69 -4.85 -7.80 -9.11
N LEU A 70 -5.50 -6.77 -8.54
CA LEU A 70 -6.89 -6.41 -8.71
C LEU A 70 -7.07 -5.16 -9.60
N ILE A 71 -5.95 -4.50 -9.93
CA ILE A 71 -5.91 -3.19 -10.59
C ILE A 71 -5.33 -3.36 -11.99
N ASP A 72 -6.07 -2.93 -12.99
CA ASP A 72 -5.67 -3.06 -14.39
C ASP A 72 -4.44 -2.22 -14.73
N THR A 73 -3.52 -2.86 -15.42
CA THR A 73 -2.27 -2.28 -15.92
C THR A 73 -2.12 -2.69 -17.37
N ALA A 74 -2.08 -1.73 -18.30
CA ALA A 74 -1.99 -2.02 -19.72
C ALA A 74 -0.75 -2.87 -20.03
N LYS A 75 -0.92 -3.93 -20.83
CA LYS A 75 0.15 -4.82 -21.33
C LYS A 75 0.85 -5.69 -20.28
N ILE A 76 0.40 -5.67 -19.02
CA ILE A 76 0.91 -6.56 -17.96
C ILE A 76 -0.26 -7.44 -17.53
N PRO A 77 -0.10 -8.77 -17.38
CA PRO A 77 -1.19 -9.64 -16.95
C PRO A 77 -1.88 -9.14 -15.68
N THR A 78 -3.21 -9.28 -15.62
CA THR A 78 -3.98 -9.02 -14.40
C THR A 78 -4.93 -10.18 -14.15
N THR A 79 -4.70 -10.98 -13.12
CA THR A 79 -5.45 -12.22 -12.89
C THR A 79 -6.56 -12.09 -11.87
N TYR A 80 -6.63 -10.97 -11.14
CA TYR A 80 -7.60 -10.78 -10.07
C TYR A 80 -7.50 -11.85 -8.97
N GLY A 81 -6.31 -12.47 -8.82
CA GLY A 81 -6.09 -13.63 -7.96
C GLY A 81 -6.83 -14.90 -8.40
N SER A 82 -7.40 -14.92 -9.61
CA SER A 82 -8.29 -15.98 -10.11
C SER A 82 -7.70 -16.68 -11.34
N VAL A 83 -7.84 -18.01 -11.36
CA VAL A 83 -7.48 -18.83 -12.53
C VAL A 83 -8.33 -18.51 -13.76
N ILE A 84 -9.54 -17.95 -13.58
CA ILE A 84 -10.44 -17.53 -14.65
C ILE A 84 -9.77 -16.46 -15.54
N PHE A 85 -8.97 -15.59 -14.94
CA PHE A 85 -8.33 -14.46 -15.60
C PHE A 85 -6.82 -14.68 -15.81
N LYS A 86 -6.31 -15.92 -15.72
CA LYS A 86 -4.88 -16.22 -15.86
C LYS A 86 -4.23 -15.69 -17.16
N ASN A 87 -5.01 -15.57 -18.22
CA ASN A 87 -4.56 -15.08 -19.54
C ASN A 87 -5.05 -13.66 -19.85
N TYR A 88 -5.69 -12.97 -18.90
CA TYR A 88 -6.21 -11.63 -19.11
C TYR A 88 -5.09 -10.59 -19.09
N ILE A 89 -5.00 -9.80 -20.16
CA ILE A 89 -4.07 -8.69 -20.30
C ILE A 89 -4.91 -7.43 -20.58
N PRO A 90 -5.00 -6.47 -19.64
CA PRO A 90 -5.76 -5.25 -19.85
C PRO A 90 -5.23 -4.44 -21.05
N LYS A 91 -6.16 -3.86 -21.82
CA LYS A 91 -5.83 -2.95 -22.93
C LYS A 91 -5.49 -1.53 -22.44
N ARG A 92 -5.93 -1.17 -21.23
CA ARG A 92 -5.81 0.17 -20.66
C ARG A 92 -5.39 0.08 -19.20
N ASP A 93 -4.70 1.11 -18.73
CA ASP A 93 -4.41 1.28 -17.31
C ASP A 93 -5.68 1.67 -16.56
N ALA A 94 -5.82 1.20 -15.32
CA ALA A 94 -6.71 1.78 -14.34
C ALA A 94 -6.39 3.27 -14.16
N LYS A 95 -7.40 4.07 -13.80
CA LYS A 95 -7.24 5.53 -13.69
C LYS A 95 -6.12 5.92 -12.71
N VAL A 96 -6.03 5.22 -11.58
CA VAL A 96 -4.98 5.42 -10.57
C VAL A 96 -3.57 5.11 -11.11
N VAL A 97 -3.42 4.04 -11.91
CA VAL A 97 -2.15 3.68 -12.55
C VAL A 97 -1.75 4.74 -13.57
N ALA A 98 -2.71 5.19 -14.39
CA ALA A 98 -2.47 6.27 -15.35
C ALA A 98 -2.07 7.58 -14.65
N ASN A 99 -2.66 7.89 -13.50
CA ASN A 99 -2.30 9.07 -12.69
C ASN A 99 -0.85 8.96 -12.19
N LEU A 100 -0.47 7.82 -11.61
CA LEU A 100 0.91 7.57 -11.15
C LEU A 100 1.94 7.65 -12.28
N LYS A 101 1.62 7.09 -13.45
CA LYS A 101 2.47 7.19 -14.65
C LYS A 101 2.66 8.65 -15.08
N ARG A 102 1.60 9.47 -15.10
CA ARG A 102 1.71 10.91 -15.37
C ARG A 102 2.50 11.65 -14.28
N ALA A 103 2.43 11.19 -13.04
CA ALA A 103 3.24 11.70 -11.94
C ALA A 103 4.72 11.26 -12.00
N GLY A 104 5.13 10.46 -13.00
CA GLY A 104 6.52 10.06 -13.24
C GLY A 104 6.95 8.75 -12.57
N ALA A 105 6.02 8.01 -11.97
CA ALA A 105 6.25 6.65 -11.50
C ALA A 105 6.04 5.64 -12.63
N PHE A 106 6.53 4.41 -12.46
CA PHE A 106 6.30 3.31 -13.41
C PHE A 106 6.03 1.99 -12.70
N VAL A 107 5.30 1.09 -13.34
CA VAL A 107 4.92 -0.19 -12.73
C VAL A 107 6.12 -1.13 -12.68
N LEU A 108 6.45 -1.64 -11.50
CA LEU A 108 7.47 -2.67 -11.28
C LEU A 108 6.92 -4.07 -11.55
N GLY A 109 5.70 -4.34 -11.09
CA GLY A 109 5.07 -5.64 -11.18
C GLY A 109 3.69 -5.67 -10.51
N LYS A 110 3.08 -6.84 -10.55
CA LYS A 110 1.75 -7.15 -10.02
C LYS A 110 1.89 -7.96 -8.75
N THR A 111 1.36 -7.46 -7.65
CA THR A 111 1.42 -8.13 -6.34
C THR A 111 0.23 -9.04 -6.12
N ASN A 112 0.47 -10.18 -5.47
CA ASN A 112 -0.56 -11.19 -5.22
C ASN A 112 -1.72 -10.64 -4.36
N THR A 113 -2.90 -11.22 -4.56
CA THR A 113 -4.13 -10.88 -3.84
C THR A 113 -4.97 -12.12 -3.61
N HIS A 114 -5.83 -12.10 -2.58
CA HIS A 114 -6.91 -13.08 -2.46
C HIS A 114 -7.79 -13.00 -3.71
N GLU A 115 -8.27 -14.14 -4.20
CA GLU A 115 -9.16 -14.20 -5.36
C GLU A 115 -10.32 -13.19 -5.22
N PHE A 116 -10.44 -12.30 -6.22
CA PHE A 116 -11.40 -11.20 -6.29
C PHE A 116 -11.43 -10.28 -5.06
N ALA A 117 -10.33 -10.22 -4.31
CA ALA A 117 -10.19 -9.53 -3.04
C ALA A 117 -11.07 -10.05 -1.87
N LEU A 118 -11.75 -11.19 -2.05
CA LEU A 118 -12.70 -11.77 -1.10
C LEU A 118 -12.01 -12.60 0.00
N GLY A 119 -11.19 -11.95 0.83
CA GLY A 119 -10.58 -12.62 1.97
C GLY A 119 -9.64 -11.75 2.80
N ILE A 120 -9.49 -12.12 4.07
CA ILE A 120 -8.61 -11.46 5.06
C ILE A 120 -7.20 -12.06 5.12
N GLU A 121 -6.91 -13.02 4.25
CA GLU A 121 -5.60 -13.65 4.05
C GLU A 121 -5.21 -13.57 2.56
N THR A 122 -3.96 -13.87 2.20
CA THR A 122 -3.51 -13.83 0.80
C THR A 122 -2.64 -15.05 0.48
N PRO A 123 -3.18 -16.27 0.45
CA PRO A 123 -2.40 -17.43 0.07
C PRO A 123 -1.91 -17.34 -1.39
N PRO A 124 -0.73 -17.90 -1.74
CA PRO A 124 0.26 -18.50 -0.84
C PRO A 124 1.25 -17.48 -0.27
N THR A 125 0.96 -16.17 -0.34
CA THR A 125 1.85 -15.12 0.18
C THR A 125 2.10 -15.32 1.67
N ARG A 126 3.36 -15.20 2.08
CA ARG A 126 3.81 -15.39 3.47
C ARG A 126 4.22 -14.08 4.11
N ASN A 127 4.09 -13.99 5.42
CA ASN A 127 4.54 -12.82 6.18
C ASN A 127 6.08 -12.78 6.24
N PRO A 128 6.74 -11.67 5.83
CA PRO A 128 8.20 -11.56 5.91
C PRO A 128 8.79 -11.59 7.32
N TRP A 129 8.00 -11.32 8.35
CA TRP A 129 8.43 -11.39 9.75
C TRP A 129 8.40 -12.81 10.30
N ASP A 130 7.54 -13.67 9.76
CA ASP A 130 7.42 -15.08 10.11
C ASP A 130 6.73 -15.82 8.96
N ILE A 131 7.50 -16.61 8.20
CA ILE A 131 7.01 -17.27 6.99
C ILE A 131 5.95 -18.36 7.26
N THR A 132 5.71 -18.71 8.52
CA THR A 132 4.62 -19.63 8.91
C THR A 132 3.29 -18.90 9.08
N ARG A 133 3.27 -17.56 9.01
CA ARG A 133 2.09 -16.72 9.23
C ARG A 133 1.63 -16.03 7.95
N ILE A 134 0.35 -15.67 7.96
CA ILE A 134 -0.28 -14.88 6.91
C ILE A 134 0.20 -13.42 6.93
N PRO A 135 0.29 -12.75 5.77
CA PRO A 135 0.56 -11.31 5.65
C PRO A 135 -0.73 -10.48 5.79
N GLY A 136 -1.87 -11.10 6.15
CA GLY A 136 -3.20 -10.53 6.01
C GLY A 136 -3.70 -10.53 4.57
N GLY A 137 -4.85 -9.92 4.34
CA GLY A 137 -5.48 -9.85 3.03
C GLY A 137 -6.56 -8.79 2.92
N SER A 138 -7.02 -8.50 1.70
CA SER A 138 -6.60 -9.18 0.46
C SER A 138 -5.39 -8.56 -0.25
N SER A 139 -4.80 -7.48 0.27
CA SER A 139 -3.58 -6.85 -0.30
C SER A 139 -2.28 -7.39 0.30
N GLY A 140 -2.23 -8.69 0.67
CA GLY A 140 -1.09 -9.29 1.36
C GLY A 140 0.20 -9.25 0.54
N GLY A 141 0.15 -9.47 -0.79
CA GLY A 141 1.31 -9.35 -1.66
C GLY A 141 1.93 -7.94 -1.66
N SER A 142 1.08 -6.91 -1.69
CA SER A 142 1.52 -5.51 -1.59
C SER A 142 2.20 -5.22 -0.25
N ALA A 143 1.65 -5.74 0.85
CA ALA A 143 2.22 -5.51 2.17
C ALA A 143 3.54 -6.27 2.39
N ALA A 144 3.56 -7.55 2.01
CA ALA A 144 4.72 -8.42 2.13
C ALA A 144 5.90 -7.89 1.29
N SER A 145 5.64 -7.43 0.05
CA SER A 145 6.70 -6.90 -0.81
C SER A 145 7.34 -5.64 -0.23
N ILE A 146 6.57 -4.72 0.38
CA ILE A 146 7.13 -3.53 1.03
C ILE A 146 7.93 -3.92 2.29
N ALA A 147 7.37 -4.78 3.15
CA ALA A 147 8.00 -5.20 4.40
C ALA A 147 9.35 -5.88 4.14
N ALA A 148 9.41 -6.79 3.16
CA ALA A 148 10.61 -7.49 2.70
C ALA A 148 11.56 -6.66 1.84
N ASP A 149 11.26 -5.38 1.61
CA ASP A 149 12.07 -4.48 0.79
C ASP A 149 12.22 -4.94 -0.67
N LEU A 150 11.14 -5.47 -1.21
CA LEU A 150 10.98 -5.86 -2.61
C LEU A 150 10.21 -4.81 -3.42
N ALA A 151 9.66 -3.79 -2.76
CA ALA A 151 8.96 -2.67 -3.36
C ALA A 151 9.33 -1.36 -2.63
N VAL A 152 9.38 -0.24 -3.36
CA VAL A 152 9.46 1.10 -2.75
C VAL A 152 8.12 1.45 -2.10
N PHE A 153 7.05 1.26 -2.85
CA PHE A 153 5.67 1.42 -2.42
C PHE A 153 4.76 0.56 -3.29
N ALA A 154 3.52 0.38 -2.84
CA ALA A 154 2.54 -0.41 -3.56
C ALA A 154 1.16 0.23 -3.52
N LEU A 155 0.31 -0.18 -4.46
CA LEU A 155 -1.13 0.01 -4.38
C LEU A 155 -1.79 -1.21 -3.73
N GLY A 156 -2.82 -0.95 -2.93
CA GLY A 156 -3.75 -1.96 -2.45
C GLY A 156 -5.20 -1.54 -2.70
N THR A 157 -6.14 -2.42 -2.35
CA THR A 157 -7.57 -2.09 -2.31
C THR A 157 -8.16 -2.47 -0.96
N ASP A 158 -9.15 -1.72 -0.49
CA ASP A 158 -9.77 -1.88 0.84
C ASP A 158 -11.28 -1.71 0.75
N THR A 159 -11.97 -2.82 0.98
CA THR A 159 -13.44 -2.93 1.00
C THR A 159 -13.93 -3.03 2.43
N GLY A 160 -13.31 -3.93 3.21
CA GLY A 160 -13.58 -4.15 4.63
C GLY A 160 -12.33 -4.18 5.52
N GLY A 161 -11.18 -3.67 5.04
CA GLY A 161 -9.90 -3.75 5.76
C GLY A 161 -8.72 -4.17 4.90
N SER A 162 -8.94 -4.45 3.62
CA SER A 162 -7.95 -5.12 2.75
C SER A 162 -6.67 -4.33 2.45
N ILE A 163 -6.53 -3.07 2.88
CA ILE A 163 -5.24 -2.34 2.98
C ILE A 163 -4.73 -2.33 4.41
N ARG A 164 -5.62 -2.00 5.36
CA ARG A 164 -5.26 -1.76 6.77
C ARG A 164 -4.82 -3.04 7.50
N ILE A 165 -5.51 -4.16 7.26
CA ILE A 165 -5.19 -5.46 7.86
C ILE A 165 -3.80 -5.94 7.41
N PRO A 166 -3.48 -6.02 6.10
CA PRO A 166 -2.12 -6.37 5.67
C PRO A 166 -1.05 -5.39 6.14
N ALA A 167 -1.36 -4.09 6.18
CA ALA A 167 -0.41 -3.08 6.66
C ALA A 167 -0.03 -3.32 8.13
N SER A 168 -1.01 -3.61 8.98
CA SER A 168 -0.79 -3.97 10.39
C SER A 168 0.03 -5.25 10.51
N MET A 169 -0.37 -6.34 9.83
CA MET A 169 0.29 -7.64 9.94
C MET A 169 1.74 -7.65 9.40
N CYS A 170 2.05 -6.82 8.40
CA CYS A 170 3.39 -6.69 7.84
C CYS A 170 4.20 -5.53 8.43
N GLY A 171 3.66 -4.78 9.39
CA GLY A 171 4.38 -3.68 10.05
C GLY A 171 4.75 -2.53 9.11
N ILE A 172 3.81 -2.13 8.24
CA ILE A 172 3.98 -1.01 7.30
C ILE A 172 2.83 -0.02 7.43
N THR A 173 2.88 1.08 6.68
CA THR A 173 1.78 2.04 6.58
C THR A 173 0.88 1.71 5.38
N GLY A 174 -0.43 1.70 5.61
CA GLY A 174 -1.44 1.60 4.55
C GLY A 174 -2.62 2.52 4.86
N LEU A 175 -3.09 3.24 3.85
CA LEU A 175 -4.21 4.18 4.00
C LEU A 175 -5.36 3.78 3.09
N LYS A 176 -6.54 3.60 3.68
CA LYS A 176 -7.82 3.65 2.95
C LYS A 176 -8.28 5.11 2.88
N PRO A 177 -8.28 5.76 1.71
CA PRO A 177 -8.75 7.14 1.60
C PRO A 177 -10.24 7.27 1.92
N THR A 178 -10.73 8.51 1.98
CA THR A 178 -12.17 8.77 1.97
C THR A 178 -12.79 8.22 0.68
N TYR A 179 -13.99 7.66 0.78
CA TYR A 179 -14.71 7.07 -0.34
C TYR A 179 -14.81 8.03 -1.53
N SER A 180 -14.65 7.47 -2.73
CA SER A 180 -14.64 8.19 -4.02
C SER A 180 -13.57 9.27 -4.19
N LYS A 181 -12.58 9.41 -3.29
CA LYS A 181 -11.46 10.36 -3.49
C LYS A 181 -10.40 9.88 -4.46
N ILE A 182 -10.24 8.57 -4.59
CA ILE A 182 -9.41 7.93 -5.62
C ILE A 182 -10.34 7.12 -6.51
N SER A 183 -10.18 7.27 -7.82
CA SER A 183 -11.00 6.55 -8.79
C SER A 183 -10.71 5.04 -8.76
N THR A 184 -11.78 4.25 -8.72
CA THR A 184 -11.77 2.78 -8.86
C THR A 184 -11.93 2.32 -10.31
N GLN A 185 -11.91 3.24 -11.29
CA GLN A 185 -12.02 2.88 -12.70
C GLN A 185 -10.83 2.00 -13.12
N GLY A 186 -11.13 0.80 -13.64
CA GLY A 186 -10.15 -0.23 -14.00
C GLY A 186 -9.67 -1.06 -12.81
N VAL A 187 -10.42 -1.08 -11.70
CA VAL A 187 -10.23 -2.01 -10.59
C VAL A 187 -11.33 -3.05 -10.68
N PHE A 188 -10.99 -4.33 -10.53
CA PHE A 188 -12.00 -5.38 -10.47
C PHE A 188 -12.86 -5.19 -9.22
N PRO A 189 -14.19 -5.14 -9.35
CA PRO A 189 -15.04 -4.82 -8.24
C PRO A 189 -15.19 -5.98 -7.25
N GLU A 190 -15.13 -5.66 -5.96
CA GLU A 190 -15.56 -6.57 -4.89
C GLU A 190 -16.96 -6.13 -4.39
N SER A 191 -17.09 -4.88 -3.95
CA SER A 191 -18.35 -4.25 -3.57
C SER A 191 -18.33 -2.76 -3.89
N TRP A 192 -19.06 -2.34 -4.93
CA TRP A 192 -18.91 -1.01 -5.53
C TRP A 192 -19.16 0.16 -4.56
N SER A 193 -20.00 -0.06 -3.55
CA SER A 193 -20.32 0.92 -2.50
C SER A 193 -19.26 1.03 -1.40
N LEU A 194 -18.30 0.10 -1.36
CA LEU A 194 -17.31 -0.04 -0.29
C LEU A 194 -15.86 -0.03 -0.82
N ASP A 195 -15.66 -0.25 -2.11
CA ASP A 195 -14.33 -0.39 -2.71
C ASP A 195 -13.52 0.92 -2.66
N HIS A 196 -12.27 0.82 -2.21
CA HIS A 196 -11.29 1.90 -2.27
C HIS A 196 -9.99 1.41 -2.88
N VAL A 197 -9.27 2.30 -3.56
CA VAL A 197 -7.83 2.13 -3.85
C VAL A 197 -7.03 3.03 -2.93
N GLY A 198 -5.92 2.53 -2.39
CA GLY A 198 -5.08 3.30 -1.48
C GLY A 198 -3.58 2.98 -1.58
N PRO A 199 -2.73 3.92 -1.16
CA PRO A 199 -1.28 3.70 -1.11
C PRO A 199 -0.86 2.88 0.10
N MET A 200 0.20 2.10 -0.09
CA MET A 200 0.90 1.36 0.95
C MET A 200 2.40 1.68 0.86
N CYS A 201 3.03 2.00 1.98
CA CYS A 201 4.43 2.40 2.04
C CYS A 201 5.03 2.13 3.43
N ARG A 202 6.35 2.29 3.57
CA ARG A 202 7.03 2.08 4.86
C ARG A 202 6.83 3.22 5.85
N PHE A 203 6.79 4.46 5.37
CA PHE A 203 6.73 5.66 6.20
C PHE A 203 5.43 6.43 5.99
N ALA A 204 4.72 6.73 7.07
CA ALA A 204 3.47 7.50 7.01
C ALA A 204 3.65 8.92 6.44
N SER A 205 4.84 9.51 6.60
CA SER A 205 5.20 10.82 6.02
C SER A 205 5.19 10.84 4.49
N ASP A 206 5.22 9.68 3.82
CA ASP A 206 5.16 9.58 2.37
C ASP A 206 3.72 9.51 1.82
N LEU A 207 2.71 9.25 2.67
CA LEU A 207 1.31 9.14 2.23
C LEU A 207 0.80 10.38 1.49
N PRO A 208 1.06 11.63 1.94
CA PRO A 208 0.54 12.80 1.24
C PRO A 208 1.03 12.89 -0.22
N LEU A 209 2.33 12.62 -0.42
CA LEU A 209 2.96 12.65 -1.73
C LEU A 209 2.42 11.57 -2.66
N LEU A 210 2.20 10.36 -2.12
CA LEU A 210 1.61 9.26 -2.89
C LEU A 210 0.16 9.55 -3.28
N LEU A 211 -0.65 10.09 -2.37
CA LEU A 211 -2.03 10.49 -2.66
C LEU A 211 -2.10 11.53 -3.79
N GLU A 212 -1.21 12.53 -3.77
CA GLU A 212 -1.11 13.52 -4.85
C GLU A 212 -0.76 12.87 -6.19
N GLY A 213 0.20 11.94 -6.21
CA GLY A 213 0.54 11.16 -7.41
C GLY A 213 -0.61 10.27 -7.90
N MET A 214 -1.48 9.82 -7.01
CA MET A 214 -2.70 9.07 -7.34
C MET A 214 -3.86 9.98 -7.81
N GLY A 215 -3.68 11.30 -7.80
CA GLY A 215 -4.66 12.29 -8.26
C GLY A 215 -5.54 12.89 -7.16
N TYR A 216 -5.20 12.71 -5.89
CA TYR A 216 -5.88 13.36 -4.77
C TYR A 216 -5.07 14.50 -4.17
N ARG A 217 -5.59 15.72 -4.25
CA ARG A 217 -4.96 16.89 -3.64
C ARG A 217 -5.11 16.85 -2.13
N VAL A 218 -4.01 16.68 -1.42
CA VAL A 218 -3.98 16.70 0.04
C VAL A 218 -4.01 18.15 0.54
N LYS A 219 -4.95 18.46 1.43
CA LYS A 219 -4.96 19.73 2.17
C LYS A 219 -4.21 19.53 3.47
N ARG A 220 -3.24 20.39 3.76
CA ARG A 220 -2.54 20.41 5.05
C ARG A 220 -3.21 21.44 5.95
N SER A 221 -3.87 20.97 7.01
CA SER A 221 -4.26 21.82 8.12
C SER A 221 -4.35 20.97 9.38
N SER A 222 -3.54 21.28 10.38
CA SER A 222 -3.68 20.73 11.72
C SER A 222 -3.41 21.84 12.72
N LYS A 223 -4.35 22.04 13.66
CA LYS A 223 -4.10 22.76 14.90
C LYS A 223 -3.87 21.69 15.97
N PHE A 224 -2.80 21.84 16.74
CA PHE A 224 -2.46 20.95 17.84
C PHE A 224 -2.79 21.61 19.19
N PRO A 225 -3.12 20.80 20.22
CA PRO A 225 -3.29 19.35 20.18
C PRO A 225 -4.55 18.93 19.40
N LEU A 226 -4.51 17.75 18.77
CA LEU A 226 -5.69 17.13 18.14
C LEU A 226 -6.58 16.50 19.20
N LYS A 227 -7.89 16.38 18.94
CA LYS A 227 -8.79 15.58 19.78
C LYS A 227 -8.80 14.13 19.29
N LEU A 228 -8.43 13.19 20.15
CA LEU A 228 -8.41 11.76 19.86
C LEU A 228 -9.55 11.08 20.62
N GLY A 229 -10.59 10.64 19.90
CA GLY A 229 -11.65 9.81 20.47
C GLY A 229 -11.16 8.37 20.71
N LEU A 230 -11.33 7.85 21.92
CA LEU A 230 -11.06 6.46 22.28
C LEU A 230 -12.36 5.78 22.74
N GLU A 231 -12.65 4.61 22.20
CA GLU A 231 -13.74 3.74 22.66
C GLU A 231 -13.12 2.59 23.45
N SER A 232 -13.22 2.66 24.78
CA SER A 232 -12.56 1.72 25.68
C SER A 232 -13.12 0.30 25.56
N ASN A 233 -14.38 0.14 25.11
CA ASN A 233 -14.98 -1.18 24.94
C ASN A 233 -14.26 -2.01 23.88
N PHE A 234 -13.85 -1.41 22.76
CA PHE A 234 -13.06 -2.11 21.74
C PHE A 234 -11.71 -2.61 22.25
N LEU A 235 -11.14 -1.95 23.27
CA LEU A 235 -9.87 -2.37 23.88
C LEU A 235 -10.02 -3.55 24.81
N SER A 236 -11.20 -3.73 25.41
CA SER A 236 -11.46 -4.84 26.32
C SER A 236 -11.45 -6.20 25.61
N GLU A 237 -11.82 -6.22 24.33
CA GLU A 237 -11.86 -7.43 23.49
C GLU A 237 -10.50 -7.73 22.79
N CYS A 238 -9.55 -6.81 22.84
CA CYS A 238 -8.25 -6.97 22.18
C CYS A 238 -7.35 -7.97 22.92
N LYS A 239 -6.52 -8.71 22.15
CA LYS A 239 -5.38 -9.45 22.74
C LYS A 239 -4.49 -8.51 23.54
N LYS A 240 -3.95 -9.01 24.67
CA LYS A 240 -3.14 -8.23 25.63
C LYS A 240 -2.04 -7.40 24.95
N ASP A 241 -1.26 -8.01 24.05
CA ASP A 241 -0.14 -7.32 23.40
C ASP A 241 -0.61 -6.21 22.45
N VAL A 242 -1.75 -6.37 21.80
CA VAL A 242 -2.36 -5.33 20.94
C VAL A 242 -2.85 -4.17 21.80
N LYS A 243 -3.52 -4.47 22.91
CA LYS A 243 -3.99 -3.47 23.88
C LYS A 243 -2.81 -2.66 24.41
N SER A 244 -1.76 -3.33 24.91
CA SER A 244 -0.58 -2.66 25.44
C SER A 244 0.15 -1.81 24.39
N ALA A 245 0.22 -2.25 23.14
CA ALA A 245 0.81 -1.47 22.07
C ALA A 245 0.00 -0.19 21.76
N LEU A 246 -1.33 -0.27 21.77
CA LEU A 246 -2.18 0.91 21.56
C LEU A 246 -2.09 1.90 22.74
N GLU A 247 -2.15 1.40 23.97
CA GLU A 247 -2.01 2.24 25.17
C GLU A 247 -0.67 2.99 25.17
N ALA A 248 0.43 2.30 24.82
CA ALA A 248 1.74 2.92 24.69
C ALA A 248 1.76 4.01 23.60
N PHE A 249 1.11 3.75 22.45
CA PHE A 249 0.99 4.74 21.36
C PHE A 249 0.19 5.98 21.80
N VAL A 250 -0.97 5.80 22.43
CA VAL A 250 -1.82 6.89 22.92
C VAL A 250 -1.08 7.71 23.97
N ASN A 251 -0.45 7.05 24.95
CA ASN A 251 0.34 7.72 25.99
C ASN A 251 1.47 8.57 25.39
N LYS A 252 2.13 8.06 24.33
CA LYS A 252 3.16 8.81 23.61
C LYS A 252 2.60 10.08 22.98
N LEU A 253 1.47 10.02 22.27
CA LEU A 253 0.83 11.19 21.66
C LEU A 253 0.43 12.25 22.69
N VAL A 254 -0.09 11.82 23.84
CA VAL A 254 -0.47 12.72 24.94
C VAL A 254 0.77 13.37 25.56
N SER A 255 1.81 12.58 25.86
CA SER A 255 3.05 13.08 26.49
C SER A 255 3.80 14.08 25.63
N GLU A 256 3.61 14.04 24.30
CA GLU A 256 4.23 14.96 23.34
C GLU A 256 3.30 16.11 22.92
N SER A 257 2.14 16.26 23.59
CA SER A 257 1.13 17.29 23.27
C SER A 257 0.64 17.24 21.81
N VAL A 258 0.69 16.06 21.19
CA VAL A 258 0.17 15.82 19.83
C VAL A 258 -1.34 15.64 19.86
N ALA A 259 -1.87 15.02 20.92
CA ALA A 259 -3.30 14.79 21.06
C ALA A 259 -3.78 14.85 22.51
N GLU A 260 -5.04 15.25 22.69
CA GLU A 260 -5.82 15.12 23.91
C GLU A 260 -6.85 13.99 23.72
N VAL A 261 -6.92 13.05 24.65
CA VAL A 261 -7.82 11.89 24.57
C VAL A 261 -9.21 12.26 25.10
N GLN A 262 -10.25 11.80 24.42
CA GLN A 262 -11.64 11.90 24.83
C GLN A 262 -12.28 10.53 24.72
N GLU A 263 -12.96 10.07 25.78
CA GLU A 263 -13.78 8.86 25.68
C GLU A 263 -14.96 9.12 24.75
N VAL A 264 -15.25 8.17 23.86
CA VAL A 264 -16.39 8.21 22.93
C VAL A 264 -17.11 6.86 22.94
N SER A 265 -18.43 6.88 22.71
CA SER A 265 -19.24 5.68 22.53
C SER A 265 -19.73 5.56 21.08
N PHE A 266 -19.73 4.35 20.53
CA PHE A 266 -20.39 4.00 19.27
C PHE A 266 -21.51 2.97 19.48
N PRO A 267 -22.73 3.40 19.89
CA PRO A 267 -23.80 2.48 20.30
C PRO A 267 -24.25 1.46 19.24
N LEU A 268 -24.02 1.74 17.96
CA LEU A 268 -24.35 0.83 16.85
C LEU A 268 -23.27 -0.25 16.60
N LEU A 269 -22.10 -0.11 17.23
CA LEU A 269 -20.99 -1.06 17.15
C LEU A 269 -20.77 -1.81 18.47
N GLU A 270 -21.46 -1.39 19.53
CA GLU A 270 -21.57 -2.17 20.77
C GLU A 270 -22.32 -3.46 20.43
N SER A 271 -21.63 -4.59 20.58
CA SER A 271 -22.21 -5.92 20.41
C SER A 271 -23.40 -6.08 21.36
N LYS A 272 -24.52 -6.58 20.86
CA LYS A 272 -25.56 -7.16 21.73
C LYS A 272 -25.02 -8.43 22.40
#